data_AF-A0A830F8H2-F1
#
_entry.id   AF-A0A830F8H2-F1
#
_cell.length_a   1.000
_cell.length_b   1.000
_cell.length_c   1.000
_cell.angle_alpha   90.00
_cell.angle_beta   90.00
_cell.angle_gamma   90.00
#
_symmetry.space_group_name_H-M   'P 1'
#
loop_
_entity.id
_entity.type
_entity.pdbx_description
1 polymer ?
#
loop_
_entity_poly.entity_id
_entity_poly.type
_entity_poly.pdbx_seq_one_letter_code
_entity_poly.pdbx_strand_id
1 'polypeptide(L)'
;MPVDPLPARLARAANAGVLALVAGTLLGLFAFLTNPVPDPSFPWATLPAPLRLPLTQPRIEHWPVTYTLAVWLWVFGLPFALLAAYRRLAPRTAVGSRTWLVGLPAALMLALTTYCRFLWPKLHPPTWNAPAYTFLCWGYCSTYVSAWSDLAYLVTGLGAAAFLLRRRDASHARLATGAFGVLALPLGLPALYAALRD
;
A
#
# COMPACT_ATOMS: atom_id res chain seq x y z
N MET A 1 -2.05 25.90 2.44
CA MET A 1 -2.95 25.53 1.32
C MET A 1 -4.27 25.10 1.91
N PRO A 2 -5.40 25.67 1.45
CA PRO A 2 -6.73 25.19 1.78
C PRO A 2 -6.87 23.70 1.44
N VAL A 3 -7.74 22.98 2.15
CA VAL A 3 -8.07 21.59 1.79
C VAL A 3 -9.01 21.62 0.60
N ASP A 4 -8.48 21.39 -0.59
CA ASP A 4 -9.30 21.40 -1.80
C ASP A 4 -10.17 20.14 -1.90
N PRO A 5 -11.43 20.28 -2.33
CA PRO A 5 -12.32 19.15 -2.53
C PRO A 5 -11.81 18.23 -3.66
N LEU A 6 -11.85 16.92 -3.41
CA LEU A 6 -11.58 15.91 -4.42
C LEU A 6 -12.63 15.97 -5.54
N PRO A 7 -12.26 15.76 -6.82
CA PRO A 7 -13.24 15.62 -7.90
C PRO A 7 -14.23 14.49 -7.60
N ALA A 8 -15.48 14.62 -8.04
CA ALA A 8 -16.56 13.66 -7.71
C ALA A 8 -16.22 12.20 -8.07
N ARG A 9 -15.53 11.97 -9.20
CA ARG A 9 -15.08 10.61 -9.59
C ARG A 9 -14.04 10.06 -8.62
N LEU A 10 -13.04 10.87 -8.24
CA LEU A 10 -12.00 10.47 -7.29
C LEU A 10 -12.55 10.31 -5.87
N ALA A 11 -13.52 11.13 -5.48
CA ALA A 11 -14.23 11.00 -4.21
C ALA A 11 -15.02 9.68 -4.11
N ARG A 12 -15.65 9.23 -5.21
CA ARG A 12 -16.30 7.91 -5.29
C ARG A 12 -15.27 6.78 -5.22
N ALA A 13 -14.18 6.87 -5.99
CA ALA A 13 -13.09 5.88 -5.94
C ALA A 13 -12.46 5.81 -4.54
N ALA A 14 -12.27 6.94 -3.86
CA ALA A 14 -11.78 7.01 -2.49
C ALA A 14 -12.70 6.24 -1.51
N ASN A 15 -14.02 6.39 -1.64
CA ASN A 15 -14.98 5.61 -0.85
C ASN A 15 -14.93 4.12 -1.19
N ALA A 16 -14.82 3.77 -2.47
CA ALA A 16 -14.66 2.38 -2.90
C ALA A 16 -13.36 1.75 -2.33
N GLY A 17 -12.27 2.52 -2.23
CA GLY A 17 -11.04 2.08 -1.58
C GLY A 17 -11.24 1.71 -0.12
N VAL A 18 -12.01 2.50 0.65
CA VAL A 18 -12.37 2.15 2.03
C VAL A 18 -13.19 0.85 2.08
N LEU A 19 -14.17 0.69 1.19
CA LEU A 19 -14.95 -0.54 1.09
C LEU A 19 -14.08 -1.74 0.72
N ALA A 20 -13.12 -1.57 -0.19
CA ALA A 20 -12.15 -2.60 -0.54
C ALA A 20 -11.30 -3.00 0.67
N LEU A 21 -10.84 -2.05 1.50
CA LEU A 21 -10.14 -2.38 2.74
C LEU A 21 -11.01 -3.18 3.72
N VAL A 22 -12.27 -2.80 3.89
CA VAL A 22 -13.21 -3.54 4.76
C VAL A 22 -13.44 -4.94 4.23
N ALA A 23 -13.79 -5.08 2.94
CA ALA A 23 -14.02 -6.36 2.29
C ALA A 23 -12.77 -7.25 2.34
N GLY A 24 -11.59 -6.69 2.06
CA GLY A 24 -10.33 -7.41 2.16
C GLY A 24 -10.05 -7.87 3.59
N THR A 25 -10.34 -7.04 4.59
CA THR A 25 -10.20 -7.44 6.01
C THR A 25 -11.11 -8.61 6.36
N LEU A 26 -12.38 -8.55 5.95
CA LEU A 26 -13.33 -9.63 6.18
C LEU A 26 -12.91 -10.93 5.48
N LEU A 27 -12.42 -10.83 4.23
CA LEU A 27 -11.90 -11.98 3.48
C LEU A 27 -10.62 -12.56 4.11
N GLY A 28 -9.73 -11.71 4.61
CA GLY A 28 -8.52 -12.14 5.31
C GLY A 28 -8.82 -12.87 6.61
N LEU A 29 -9.79 -12.36 7.39
CA LEU A 29 -10.28 -13.03 8.60
C LEU A 29 -10.96 -14.36 8.26
N PHE A 30 -11.81 -14.39 7.23
CA PHE A 30 -12.41 -15.62 6.75
C PHE A 30 -11.34 -16.64 6.34
N ALA A 31 -10.33 -16.20 5.57
CA ALA A 31 -9.21 -17.03 5.15
C ALA A 31 -8.47 -17.60 6.37
N PHE A 32 -8.19 -16.77 7.39
CA PHE A 32 -7.53 -17.20 8.62
C PHE A 32 -8.32 -18.31 9.36
N LEU A 33 -9.65 -18.19 9.45
CA LEU A 33 -10.51 -19.20 10.10
C LEU A 33 -10.62 -20.52 9.29
N THR A 34 -10.49 -20.42 7.97
CA THR A 34 -10.70 -21.54 7.03
C THR A 34 -9.41 -22.02 6.37
N ASN A 35 -8.25 -21.67 6.93
CA ASN A 35 -6.95 -22.10 6.41
C ASN A 35 -6.35 -23.19 7.32
N PRO A 36 -6.52 -24.47 6.98
CA PRO A 36 -6.01 -25.57 7.82
C PRO A 36 -4.48 -25.69 7.77
N VAL A 37 -3.83 -25.15 6.73
CA VAL A 37 -2.37 -25.15 6.56
C VAL A 37 -1.86 -23.73 6.81
N PRO A 38 -1.05 -23.50 7.85
CA PRO A 38 -0.55 -22.16 8.19
C PRO A 38 0.10 -21.45 7.00
N ASP A 39 -0.01 -20.12 6.95
CA ASP A 39 0.74 -19.31 5.98
C ASP A 39 2.24 -19.63 6.15
N PRO A 40 2.97 -19.99 5.08
CA PRO A 40 4.37 -20.37 5.23
C PRO A 40 5.26 -19.20 5.68
N SER A 41 4.81 -17.95 5.50
CA SER A 41 5.47 -16.75 6.03
C SER A 41 5.22 -16.62 7.53
N PHE A 42 4.04 -17.01 8.00
CA PHE A 42 3.64 -16.89 9.40
C PHE A 42 3.09 -18.22 9.92
N PRO A 43 3.94 -19.27 10.04
CA PRO A 43 3.47 -20.60 10.43
C PRO A 43 2.89 -20.63 11.86
N TRP A 44 3.28 -19.64 12.68
CA TRP A 44 2.75 -19.40 14.01
C TRP A 44 1.34 -18.80 14.01
N ALA A 45 0.91 -18.16 12.92
CA ALA A 45 -0.40 -17.51 12.79
C ALA A 45 -1.46 -18.53 12.32
N THR A 46 -1.75 -19.51 13.17
CA THR A 46 -2.77 -20.54 12.91
C THR A 46 -3.65 -20.76 14.14
N LEU A 47 -4.90 -21.15 13.92
CA LEU A 47 -5.81 -21.52 15.00
C LEU A 47 -5.41 -22.88 15.61
N PRO A 48 -5.68 -23.11 16.91
CA PRO A 48 -5.68 -24.45 17.49
C PRO A 48 -6.61 -25.39 16.72
N ALA A 49 -6.27 -26.68 16.66
CA ALA A 49 -7.03 -27.68 15.88
C ALA A 49 -8.56 -27.66 16.13
N PRO A 50 -9.08 -27.50 17.35
CA PRO A 50 -10.53 -27.45 17.60
C PRO A 50 -11.26 -26.24 17.02
N LEU A 51 -10.53 -25.15 16.74
CA LEU A 51 -11.09 -23.91 16.20
C LEU A 51 -10.97 -23.84 14.67
N ARG A 52 -10.27 -24.79 14.04
CA ARG A 52 -10.14 -24.85 12.58
C ARG A 52 -11.42 -25.41 11.98
N LEU A 53 -11.94 -24.73 10.97
CA LEU A 53 -13.02 -25.28 10.15
C LEU A 53 -12.45 -26.39 9.25
N PRO A 54 -13.16 -27.52 9.06
CA PRO A 54 -12.72 -28.64 8.21
C PRO A 54 -12.95 -28.32 6.72
N LEU A 55 -12.54 -27.12 6.30
CA LEU A 55 -12.68 -26.62 4.94
C LEU A 55 -11.29 -26.39 4.37
N THR A 56 -11.00 -27.02 3.24
CA THR A 56 -9.76 -26.78 2.49
C THR A 56 -10.06 -25.84 1.33
N GLN A 57 -9.44 -24.65 1.36
CA GLN A 57 -9.64 -23.66 0.32
C GLN A 57 -8.74 -23.92 -0.90
N PRO A 58 -9.20 -23.59 -2.12
CA PRO A 58 -8.33 -23.54 -3.28
C PRO A 58 -7.21 -22.52 -3.06
N ARG A 59 -6.04 -22.77 -3.65
CA ARG A 59 -4.85 -21.94 -3.49
C ARG A 59 -4.36 -21.38 -4.82
N ILE A 60 -3.75 -20.20 -4.73
CA ILE A 60 -2.91 -19.62 -5.76
C ILE A 60 -1.51 -19.60 -5.16
N GLU A 61 -0.63 -20.44 -5.70
CA GLU A 61 0.74 -20.61 -5.21
C GLU A 61 0.73 -20.95 -3.70
N HIS A 62 1.26 -20.06 -2.86
CA HIS A 62 1.43 -20.30 -1.42
C HIS A 62 0.16 -20.09 -0.60
N TRP A 63 -0.82 -19.32 -1.10
CA TRP A 63 -1.91 -18.79 -0.30
C TRP A 63 -3.31 -19.24 -0.77
N PRO A 64 -4.30 -19.33 0.14
CA PRO A 64 -5.71 -19.46 -0.24
C PRO A 64 -6.16 -18.34 -1.18
N VAL A 65 -7.10 -18.65 -2.08
CA VAL A 65 -7.68 -17.66 -3.01
C VAL A 65 -8.30 -16.47 -2.27
N THR A 66 -9.00 -16.73 -1.17
CA THR A 66 -9.62 -15.67 -0.34
C THR A 66 -8.59 -14.73 0.28
N TYR A 67 -7.46 -15.26 0.75
CA TYR A 67 -6.33 -14.46 1.25
C TYR A 67 -5.70 -13.65 0.13
N THR A 68 -5.50 -14.24 -1.04
CA THR A 68 -5.01 -13.54 -2.23
C THR A 68 -5.89 -12.34 -2.56
N LEU A 69 -7.21 -12.54 -2.65
CA LEU A 69 -8.16 -11.46 -2.90
C LEU A 69 -8.14 -10.40 -1.79
N ALA A 70 -8.04 -10.82 -0.53
CA ALA A 70 -7.92 -9.91 0.61
C ALA A 70 -6.74 -8.95 0.46
N VAL A 71 -5.55 -9.49 0.15
CA VAL A 71 -4.35 -8.69 0.03
C VAL A 71 -4.40 -7.74 -1.18
N TRP A 72 -4.89 -8.18 -2.33
CA TRP A 72 -5.02 -7.28 -3.48
C TRP A 72 -6.03 -6.15 -3.24
N LEU A 73 -7.12 -6.42 -2.50
CA LEU A 73 -8.03 -5.38 -2.05
C LEU A 73 -7.35 -4.40 -1.09
N TRP A 74 -6.45 -4.86 -0.22
CA TRP A 74 -5.64 -3.98 0.62
C TRP A 74 -4.68 -3.12 -0.20
N VAL A 75 -3.91 -3.75 -1.11
CA VAL A 75 -2.89 -3.09 -1.95
C VAL A 75 -3.50 -1.98 -2.79
N PHE A 76 -4.58 -2.27 -3.51
CA PHE A 76 -5.24 -1.29 -4.37
C PHE A 76 -6.17 -0.38 -3.60
N GLY A 77 -6.77 -0.82 -2.49
CA GLY A 77 -7.68 -0.01 -1.68
C GLY A 77 -6.98 1.07 -0.86
N LEU A 78 -5.77 0.79 -0.35
CA LEU A 78 -5.03 1.69 0.55
C LEU A 78 -4.82 3.10 -0.03
N PRO A 79 -4.27 3.31 -1.24
CA PRO A 79 -4.07 4.67 -1.77
C PRO A 79 -5.37 5.48 -1.88
N PHE A 80 -6.48 4.82 -2.21
CA PHE A 80 -7.80 5.46 -2.24
C PHE A 80 -8.35 5.74 -0.84
N ALA A 81 -8.10 4.85 0.11
CA ALA A 81 -8.44 5.08 1.51
C ALA A 81 -7.65 6.26 2.11
N LEU A 82 -6.38 6.44 1.73
CA LEU A 82 -5.60 7.64 2.10
C LEU A 82 -6.24 8.93 1.56
N LEU A 83 -6.74 8.91 0.32
CA LEU A 83 -7.49 10.04 -0.24
C LEU A 83 -8.83 10.27 0.50
N ALA A 84 -9.53 9.20 0.89
CA ALA A 84 -10.74 9.31 1.69
C ALA A 84 -10.44 9.92 3.08
N ALA A 85 -9.36 9.48 3.71
CA ALA A 85 -8.87 10.00 4.98
C ALA A 85 -8.48 11.47 4.85
N TYR A 86 -7.70 11.85 3.83
CA TYR A 86 -7.38 13.25 3.52
C TYR A 86 -8.65 14.10 3.44
N ARG A 87 -9.63 13.71 2.62
CA ARG A 87 -10.89 14.46 2.47
C ARG A 87 -11.67 14.62 3.78
N ARG A 88 -11.67 13.60 4.64
CA ARG A 88 -12.47 13.59 5.88
C ARG A 88 -11.74 14.21 7.08
N LEU A 89 -10.42 14.08 7.14
CA LEU A 89 -9.63 14.38 8.33
C LEU A 89 -8.73 15.60 8.14
N ALA A 90 -8.25 15.90 6.92
CA ALA A 90 -7.40 17.08 6.71
C ALA A 90 -8.07 18.39 7.15
N PRO A 91 -9.36 18.67 6.89
CA PRO A 91 -10.02 19.88 7.38
C PRO A 91 -10.12 19.97 8.91
N ARG A 92 -9.95 18.84 9.61
CA ARG A 92 -10.09 18.72 11.07
C ARG A 92 -8.76 18.66 11.81
N THR A 93 -7.64 18.75 11.08
CA THR A 93 -6.30 18.62 11.65
C THR A 93 -5.45 19.81 11.23
N ALA A 94 -4.44 20.17 12.03
CA ALA A 94 -3.45 21.17 11.64
C ALA A 94 -2.47 20.66 10.56
N VAL A 95 -2.64 19.42 10.09
CA VAL A 95 -1.74 18.76 9.16
C VAL A 95 -2.07 19.20 7.73
N GLY A 96 -1.18 19.98 7.12
CA GLY A 96 -1.37 20.52 5.77
C GLY A 96 -1.40 19.46 4.66
N SER A 97 -2.00 19.78 3.51
CA SER A 97 -2.22 18.88 2.38
C SER A 97 -0.94 18.20 1.87
N ARG A 98 0.20 18.89 1.89
CA ARG A 98 1.52 18.32 1.51
C ARG A 98 1.91 17.10 2.36
N THR A 99 1.56 17.11 3.64
CA THR A 99 1.85 15.99 4.55
C THR A 99 0.93 14.82 4.23
N TRP A 100 -0.35 15.06 4.00
CA TRP A 100 -1.31 14.02 3.63
C TRP A 100 -1.03 13.37 2.27
N LEU A 101 -0.70 14.19 1.26
CA LEU A 101 -0.64 13.74 -0.13
C LEU A 101 0.77 13.32 -0.56
N VAL A 102 1.83 13.77 0.10
CA VAL A 102 3.21 13.43 -0.29
C VAL A 102 3.96 12.80 0.88
N GLY A 103 3.99 13.47 2.04
CA GLY A 103 4.75 13.01 3.20
C GLY A 103 4.30 11.63 3.71
N LEU A 104 2.99 11.43 3.86
CA LEU A 104 2.41 10.19 4.36
C LEU A 104 2.64 9.01 3.39
N PRO A 105 2.36 9.11 2.08
CA PRO A 105 2.74 8.06 1.13
C PRO A 105 4.24 7.76 1.10
N ALA A 106 5.12 8.77 1.21
CA ALA A 106 6.57 8.55 1.25
C ALA A 106 7.00 7.81 2.52
N ALA A 107 6.45 8.18 3.67
CA ALA A 107 6.70 7.48 4.94
C ALA A 107 6.18 6.04 4.92
N LEU A 108 4.98 5.81 4.35
CA LEU A 108 4.43 4.47 4.16
C LEU A 108 5.31 3.64 3.22
N MET A 109 5.76 4.20 2.11
CA MET A 109 6.66 3.52 1.19
C MET A 109 7.95 3.10 1.91
N LEU A 110 8.56 4.01 2.69
CA LEU A 110 9.76 3.70 3.47
C LEU A 110 9.53 2.53 4.42
N ALA A 111 8.47 2.59 5.22
CA ALA A 111 8.14 1.57 6.20
C ALA A 111 7.89 0.22 5.53
N LEU A 112 7.14 0.21 4.43
CA LEU A 112 6.81 -1.01 3.69
C LEU A 112 8.02 -1.60 2.98
N THR A 113 8.85 -0.78 2.33
CA THR A 113 10.12 -1.23 1.72
C THR A 113 11.05 -1.82 2.78
N THR A 114 11.18 -1.16 3.93
CA THR A 114 12.02 -1.63 5.05
C THR A 114 11.51 -2.95 5.61
N TYR A 115 10.20 -3.05 5.84
CA TYR A 115 9.56 -4.29 6.28
C TYR A 115 9.78 -5.43 5.27
N CYS A 116 9.54 -5.18 3.97
CA CYS A 116 9.74 -6.18 2.92
C CYS A 116 11.20 -6.65 2.83
N ARG A 117 12.17 -5.75 3.03
CA ARG A 117 13.60 -6.06 2.91
C ARG A 117 14.12 -6.94 4.05
N PHE A 118 13.73 -6.61 5.28
CA PHE A 118 14.39 -7.14 6.48
C PHE A 118 13.52 -8.06 7.33
N LEU A 119 12.20 -7.88 7.27
CA LEU A 119 11.27 -8.56 8.18
C LEU A 119 10.38 -9.56 7.46
N TRP A 120 10.10 -9.35 6.17
CA TRP A 120 9.25 -10.25 5.40
C TRP A 120 9.94 -11.61 5.13
N PRO A 121 9.32 -12.73 5.53
CA PRO A 121 9.82 -14.07 5.23
C PRO A 121 9.78 -14.35 3.72
N LYS A 122 10.91 -14.72 3.14
CA LYS A 122 11.04 -14.98 1.70
C LYS A 122 10.62 -16.40 1.39
N LEU A 123 9.41 -16.56 0.87
CA LEU A 123 8.85 -17.83 0.42
C LEU A 123 9.59 -18.36 -0.81
N HIS A 124 9.88 -19.66 -0.83
CA HIS A 124 10.48 -20.32 -1.99
C HIS A 124 9.52 -21.36 -2.60
N PRO A 125 9.32 -21.34 -3.94
CA PRO A 125 9.89 -20.37 -4.90
C PRO A 125 9.28 -18.96 -4.76
N PRO A 126 9.98 -17.92 -5.29
CA PRO A 126 9.39 -16.58 -5.44
C PRO A 126 8.08 -16.63 -6.24
N THR A 127 7.22 -15.65 -6.02
CA THR A 127 5.79 -15.77 -6.30
C THR A 127 5.28 -14.45 -6.87
N TRP A 128 4.56 -14.45 -7.99
CA TRP A 128 4.04 -13.19 -8.55
C TRP A 128 2.95 -12.59 -7.66
N ASN A 129 2.30 -13.43 -6.86
CA ASN A 129 1.27 -13.03 -5.91
C ASN A 129 1.84 -12.44 -4.59
N ALA A 130 3.14 -12.16 -4.52
CA ALA A 130 3.75 -11.59 -3.33
C ALA A 130 3.21 -10.18 -3.06
N PRO A 131 2.78 -9.88 -1.81
CA PRO A 131 2.07 -8.66 -1.52
C PRO A 131 2.99 -7.44 -1.46
N ALA A 132 2.63 -6.37 -2.15
CA ALA A 132 3.36 -5.12 -2.08
C ALA A 132 2.52 -3.92 -2.52
N TYR A 133 2.76 -2.76 -1.90
CA TYR A 133 2.00 -1.54 -2.14
C TYR A 133 2.56 -0.65 -3.25
N THR A 134 3.72 -1.00 -3.82
CA THR A 134 4.28 -0.35 -5.01
C THR A 134 4.79 -1.39 -5.99
N PHE A 135 4.84 -1.07 -7.29
CA PHE A 135 5.43 -1.96 -8.30
C PHE A 135 6.91 -2.29 -8.03
N LEU A 136 7.67 -1.36 -7.44
CA LEU A 136 9.06 -1.59 -7.06
C LEU A 136 9.19 -2.56 -5.88
N CYS A 137 8.36 -2.39 -4.85
CA CYS A 137 8.32 -3.35 -3.74
C CYS A 137 7.83 -4.71 -4.23
N TRP A 138 6.86 -4.74 -5.15
CA TRP A 138 6.37 -5.97 -5.76
C TRP A 138 7.47 -6.69 -6.53
N GLY A 139 8.26 -5.98 -7.34
CA GLY A 139 9.41 -6.55 -8.05
C GLY A 139 10.43 -7.19 -7.10
N TYR A 140 10.65 -6.59 -5.93
CA TYR A 140 11.48 -7.21 -4.90
C TYR A 140 10.82 -8.46 -4.30
N CYS A 141 9.56 -8.37 -3.88
CA CYS A 141 8.86 -9.49 -3.24
C CYS A 141 8.61 -10.67 -4.19
N SER A 142 8.50 -10.43 -5.50
CA SER A 142 8.25 -11.47 -6.50
C SER A 142 9.52 -12.14 -7.06
N THR A 143 10.69 -11.52 -6.87
CA THR A 143 11.96 -12.04 -7.43
C THR A 143 13.08 -12.20 -6.40
N TYR A 144 12.99 -11.53 -5.25
CA TYR A 144 14.03 -11.31 -4.24
C TYR A 144 15.33 -10.66 -4.74
N VAL A 145 15.34 -10.09 -5.95
CA VAL A 145 16.49 -9.38 -6.50
C VAL A 145 16.65 -8.02 -5.83
N SER A 146 17.78 -7.80 -5.15
CA SER A 146 18.00 -6.60 -4.32
C SER A 146 17.88 -5.27 -5.05
N ALA A 147 18.20 -5.23 -6.35
CA ALA A 147 18.10 -4.02 -7.15
C ALA A 147 16.70 -3.39 -7.09
N TRP A 148 15.63 -4.18 -6.99
CA TRP A 148 14.26 -3.67 -6.84
C TRP A 148 14.04 -2.95 -5.51
N SER A 149 14.55 -3.49 -4.40
CA SER A 149 14.44 -2.82 -3.10
C SER A 149 15.33 -1.59 -3.01
N ASP A 150 16.49 -1.60 -3.65
CA ASP A 150 17.39 -0.45 -3.70
C ASP A 150 16.73 0.69 -4.49
N LEU A 151 16.10 0.37 -5.62
CA LEU A 151 15.30 1.32 -6.40
C LEU A 151 14.07 1.83 -5.60
N ALA A 152 13.42 0.98 -4.80
CA ALA A 152 12.34 1.43 -3.92
C ALA A 152 12.83 2.44 -2.86
N TYR A 153 14.02 2.24 -2.27
CA TYR A 153 14.63 3.23 -1.37
C TYR A 153 14.98 4.54 -2.08
N LEU A 154 15.49 4.49 -3.31
CA LEU A 154 15.75 5.69 -4.11
C LEU A 154 14.47 6.49 -4.38
N VAL A 155 13.38 5.82 -4.77
CA VAL A 155 12.08 6.46 -4.99
C VAL A 155 11.48 6.99 -3.68
N THR A 156 11.70 6.31 -2.57
CA THR A 156 11.33 6.84 -1.25
C THR A 156 12.11 8.11 -0.91
N GLY A 157 13.42 8.13 -1.20
CA GLY A 157 14.26 9.32 -1.07
C GLY A 157 13.76 10.48 -1.93
N LEU A 158 13.32 10.19 -3.17
CA LEU A 158 12.65 11.16 -4.03
C LEU A 158 11.36 11.70 -3.42
N GLY A 159 10.53 10.85 -2.79
CA GLY A 159 9.33 11.26 -2.08
C GLY A 159 9.62 12.18 -0.88
N ALA A 160 10.66 11.87 -0.10
CA ALA A 160 11.13 12.73 0.98
C ALA A 160 11.65 14.08 0.45
N ALA A 161 12.44 14.08 -0.62
CA ALA A 161 12.91 15.29 -1.29
C ALA A 161 11.75 16.12 -1.84
N ALA A 162 10.77 15.51 -2.51
CA ALA A 162 9.57 16.17 -3.01
C ALA A 162 8.79 16.84 -1.89
N PHE A 163 8.61 16.15 -0.75
CA PHE A 163 7.99 16.71 0.44
C PHE A 163 8.75 17.95 0.96
N LEU A 164 10.08 17.88 1.08
CA LEU A 164 10.91 19.00 1.52
C LEU A 164 10.91 20.18 0.55
N LEU A 165 10.94 19.92 -0.76
CA LEU A 165 10.84 20.96 -1.80
C LEU A 165 9.50 21.70 -1.73
N ARG A 166 8.40 20.98 -1.52
CA ARG A 166 7.07 21.59 -1.24
C ARG A 166 7.00 22.32 0.10
N ARG A 167 7.92 22.05 1.03
CA ARG A 167 8.03 22.84 2.26
C ARG A 167 8.70 24.19 2.06
N ARG A 168 9.53 24.31 1.04
CA ARG A 168 10.30 25.51 0.70
C ARG A 168 9.76 26.25 -0.53
N ASP A 169 8.57 25.85 -1.02
CA ASP A 169 7.93 26.41 -2.21
C ASP A 169 8.87 26.49 -3.43
N ALA A 170 9.70 25.45 -3.60
CA ALA A 170 10.69 25.40 -4.68
C ALA A 170 10.03 25.14 -6.05
N SER A 171 10.59 25.73 -7.11
CA SER A 171 10.07 25.63 -8.49
C SER A 171 9.95 24.19 -9.01
N HIS A 172 10.85 23.29 -8.60
CA HIS A 172 10.88 21.89 -9.02
C HIS A 172 9.98 20.97 -8.19
N ALA A 173 9.26 21.49 -7.18
CA ALA A 173 8.50 20.68 -6.24
C ALA A 173 7.38 19.87 -6.91
N ARG A 174 6.72 20.45 -7.93
CA ARG A 174 5.66 19.78 -8.70
C ARG A 174 6.20 18.58 -9.48
N LEU A 175 7.32 18.77 -10.20
CA LEU A 175 7.97 17.71 -10.98
C LEU A 175 8.41 16.55 -10.07
N ALA A 176 9.08 16.86 -8.96
CA ALA A 176 9.53 15.83 -8.02
C ALA A 176 8.34 15.06 -7.40
N THR A 177 7.23 15.76 -7.09
CA THR A 177 6.01 15.15 -6.56
C THR A 177 5.37 14.21 -7.60
N GLY A 178 5.28 14.64 -8.86
CA GLY A 178 4.74 13.84 -9.94
C GLY A 178 5.58 12.60 -10.23
N ALA A 179 6.91 12.75 -10.29
CA ALA A 179 7.84 11.65 -10.48
C ALA A 179 7.72 10.62 -9.35
N PHE A 180 7.71 11.06 -8.09
CA PHE A 180 7.44 10.18 -6.95
C PHE A 180 6.08 9.48 -7.07
N GLY A 181 5.02 10.23 -7.38
CA GLY A 181 3.66 9.69 -7.50
C GLY A 181 3.53 8.57 -8.54
N VAL A 182 4.19 8.71 -9.70
CA VAL A 182 4.21 7.68 -10.75
C VAL A 182 5.07 6.48 -10.35
N LEU A 183 6.30 6.72 -9.87
CA LEU A 183 7.24 5.65 -9.55
C LEU A 183 6.82 4.83 -8.31
N ALA A 184 5.99 5.40 -7.44
CA ALA A 184 5.45 4.76 -6.26
C ALA A 184 4.05 4.15 -6.47
N LEU A 185 3.53 4.06 -7.70
CA LEU A 185 2.21 3.46 -7.93
C LEU A 185 2.15 1.99 -7.43
N PRO A 186 0.99 1.55 -6.90
CA PRO A 186 -0.24 2.33 -6.70
C PRO A 186 -0.24 3.27 -5.47
N LEU A 187 0.62 3.06 -4.46
CA LEU A 187 0.66 3.88 -3.23
C LEU A 187 0.87 5.38 -3.49
N GLY A 188 1.58 5.74 -4.56
CA GLY A 188 1.89 7.11 -4.97
C GLY A 188 0.70 7.92 -5.51
N LEU A 189 -0.49 7.31 -5.65
CA LEU A 189 -1.68 7.98 -6.18
C LEU A 189 -2.01 9.33 -5.50
N PRO A 190 -1.93 9.49 -4.16
CA PRO A 190 -2.19 10.78 -3.53
C PRO A 190 -1.18 11.87 -3.94
N ALA A 191 0.09 11.49 -4.13
CA ALA A 191 1.13 12.42 -4.56
C ALA A 191 0.94 12.81 -6.03
N LEU A 192 0.59 11.84 -6.88
CA LEU A 192 0.25 12.11 -8.28
C LEU A 192 -0.93 13.08 -8.37
N TYR A 193 -1.97 12.89 -7.56
CA TYR A 193 -3.09 13.83 -7.48
C TYR A 193 -2.64 15.24 -7.07
N ALA A 194 -1.75 15.37 -6.08
CA ALA A 194 -1.22 16.67 -5.69
C ALA A 194 -0.45 17.37 -6.83
N ALA A 195 0.39 16.64 -7.56
CA ALA A 195 1.16 17.20 -8.68
C ALA A 195 0.30 17.61 -9.88
N LEU A 196 -0.83 16.94 -10.10
CA LEU A 196 -1.78 17.27 -11.17
C LEU A 196 -2.70 18.46 -10.83
N ARG A 197 -2.80 18.83 -9.55
CA ARG A 197 -3.62 19.94 -9.05
C ARG A 197 -2.86 21.25 -8.91
N ASP A 198 -1.55 21.20 -8.73
CA ASP A 198 -0.65 22.36 -8.83
C ASP A 198 -0.52 22.84 -10.29
#